data_AF-A0A0W0S922-F1
#
_entry.id   AF-A0A0W0S922-F1
#
_cell.length_a   1.000
_cell.length_b   1.000
_cell.length_c   1.000
_cell.angle_alpha   90.00
_cell.angle_beta   90.00
_cell.angle_gamma   90.00
#
_symmetry.space_group_name_H-M   'P 1'
#
loop_
_entity.id
_entity.type
_entity.pdbx_description
1 polymer ?
#
loop_
_entity_poly.entity_id
_entity_poly.type
_entity_poly.pdbx_seq_one_letter_code
_entity_poly.pdbx_strand_id
1 'polypeptide(L)'
;MFLKRFPENSLIKKIKISGPFISVYVPESELENFQKKYEKLLSQYSVLSIGEGIMHDFAHFTHGKSLSFLFRKESNKEKNKHFHFILPATVTEANLTTFLNFFEDKDLSKGQKQQLLKEFKEHSNTVTLETLSEQIKSYKYIISAWLHDDQYLSKMMPLFTEMVNNTGPYLSSNPDEPVEISPSIMIKVGEHQVSARDANHNLTAFLSHFRFLSSFEEIIDQSNKGGKEAAPSETIKILNKLFHSASTTPFPNFSTSPYLFNELAAHFPFIDGNLNNLYEMLKQQFASLLETEELIFVPQITNLPPEDISYNEAILFLSKQGNMGLKIMETMARLQEGKRSSNPYWMNSGRKLQGIVDAVLNIKKREDVLGEIVQNPESELCLALNKPRLLPLTFLGSFSVNKSKTMMKVEAEISRSLTC
;
A
#
# COMPACT_ATOMS: atom_id res chain seq x y z
N MET A 1 -0.29 5.97 -16.03
CA MET A 1 -0.82 7.33 -15.99
C MET A 1 -1.96 7.30 -16.94
N PHE A 2 -3.10 6.91 -16.38
CA PHE A 2 -4.33 6.95 -17.11
C PHE A 2 -4.71 8.39 -17.39
N LEU A 3 -5.18 8.68 -18.61
CA LEU A 3 -5.63 10.00 -18.99
C LEU A 3 -6.87 9.89 -19.86
N LYS A 4 -7.96 10.51 -19.41
CA LYS A 4 -9.21 10.62 -20.16
C LYS A 4 -9.48 12.07 -20.52
N ARG A 5 -9.71 12.36 -21.81
CA ARG A 5 -10.13 13.68 -22.29
C ARG A 5 -11.64 13.72 -22.50
N PHE A 6 -12.23 14.88 -22.26
CA PHE A 6 -13.64 15.17 -22.46
C PHE A 6 -13.76 16.47 -23.29
N PRO A 7 -13.50 16.41 -24.60
CA PRO A 7 -13.42 17.61 -25.45
C PRO A 7 -14.72 18.42 -25.45
N GLU A 8 -15.85 17.73 -25.43
CA GLU A 8 -17.20 18.31 -25.49
C GLU A 8 -17.78 18.69 -24.12
N ASN A 9 -17.11 18.33 -23.01
CA ASN A 9 -17.59 18.68 -21.68
C ASN A 9 -17.21 20.14 -21.35
N SER A 10 -18.19 20.90 -20.86
CA SER A 10 -18.06 22.33 -20.57
C SER A 10 -17.27 22.62 -19.30
N LEU A 11 -17.24 21.69 -18.34
CA LEU A 11 -16.63 21.88 -17.01
C LEU A 11 -15.32 21.11 -16.83
N ILE A 12 -15.23 19.87 -17.29
CA ILE A 12 -14.07 19.00 -17.11
C ILE A 12 -13.45 18.74 -18.48
N LYS A 13 -12.20 19.15 -18.70
CA LYS A 13 -11.50 18.92 -19.98
C LYS A 13 -10.76 17.60 -20.03
N LYS A 14 -10.19 17.17 -18.91
CA LYS A 14 -9.55 15.86 -18.78
C LYS A 14 -9.38 15.47 -17.31
N ILE A 15 -9.32 14.16 -17.07
CA ILE A 15 -8.95 13.56 -15.78
C ILE A 15 -7.70 12.73 -16.00
N LYS A 16 -6.71 12.89 -15.14
CA LYS A 16 -5.46 12.13 -15.11
C LYS A 16 -5.36 11.37 -13.80
N ILE A 17 -4.93 10.10 -13.83
CA ILE A 17 -4.78 9.25 -12.65
C ILE A 17 -3.38 8.62 -12.64
N SER A 18 -2.69 8.67 -11.51
CA SER A 18 -1.36 8.07 -11.32
C SER A 18 -1.17 7.69 -9.85
N GLY A 19 -1.08 6.40 -9.52
CA GLY A 19 -0.99 5.96 -8.12
C GLY A 19 -2.19 6.47 -7.29
N PRO A 20 -1.98 7.16 -6.15
CA PRO A 20 -3.06 7.79 -5.37
C PRO A 20 -3.51 9.17 -5.91
N PHE A 21 -2.89 9.68 -6.98
CA PHE A 21 -3.11 11.05 -7.47
C PHE A 21 -4.16 11.09 -8.58
N ILE A 22 -5.18 11.95 -8.42
CA ILE A 22 -6.14 12.31 -9.45
C ILE A 22 -6.00 13.80 -9.78
N SER A 23 -5.84 14.15 -11.04
CA SER A 23 -5.80 15.54 -11.51
C SER A 23 -6.99 15.82 -12.42
N VAL A 24 -7.81 16.81 -12.06
CA VAL A 24 -8.97 17.25 -12.84
C VAL A 24 -8.65 18.59 -13.49
N TYR A 25 -8.68 18.64 -14.81
CA TYR A 25 -8.42 19.86 -15.58
C TYR A 25 -9.74 20.50 -15.97
N VAL A 26 -9.85 21.81 -15.75
CA VAL A 26 -11.07 22.57 -16.01
C VAL A 26 -10.75 23.75 -16.94
N PRO A 27 -11.73 24.27 -17.71
CA PRO A 27 -11.54 25.50 -18.45
C PRO A 27 -11.35 26.68 -17.49
N GLU A 28 -10.54 27.65 -17.93
CA GLU A 28 -10.17 28.82 -17.12
C GLU A 28 -11.39 29.63 -16.66
N SER A 29 -12.44 29.68 -17.49
CA SER A 29 -13.71 30.34 -17.17
C SER A 29 -14.50 29.68 -16.03
N GLU A 30 -14.23 28.41 -15.72
CA GLU A 30 -14.97 27.64 -14.71
C GLU A 30 -14.17 27.45 -13.41
N LEU A 31 -12.97 28.03 -13.29
CA LEU A 31 -12.09 27.82 -12.14
C LEU A 31 -12.77 28.17 -10.81
N GLU A 32 -13.41 29.34 -10.71
CA GLU A 32 -14.07 29.79 -9.47
C GLU A 32 -15.31 28.95 -9.14
N ASN A 33 -16.08 28.54 -10.17
CA ASN A 33 -17.24 27.67 -9.98
C ASN A 33 -16.83 26.28 -9.50
N PHE A 34 -15.75 25.73 -10.09
CA PHE A 34 -15.22 24.44 -9.68
C PHE A 34 -14.63 24.50 -8.26
N GLN A 35 -13.94 25.58 -7.89
CA GLN A 35 -13.39 25.78 -6.55
C GLN A 35 -14.49 25.80 -5.46
N LYS A 36 -15.64 26.45 -5.72
CA LYS A 36 -16.78 26.44 -4.78
C LYS A 36 -17.39 25.04 -4.60
N LYS A 37 -17.40 24.22 -5.65
CA LYS A 37 -17.85 22.82 -5.56
C LYS A 37 -16.85 21.94 -4.81
N TYR A 38 -15.57 22.25 -4.93
CA TYR A 38 -14.46 21.53 -4.33
C TYR A 38 -14.42 21.59 -2.79
N GLU A 39 -14.94 22.66 -2.16
CA GLU A 39 -15.02 22.75 -0.69
C GLU A 39 -15.78 21.57 -0.06
N LYS A 40 -16.76 20.99 -0.76
CA LYS A 40 -17.46 19.78 -0.31
C LYS A 40 -16.58 18.53 -0.38
N LEU A 41 -15.77 18.39 -1.44
CA LEU A 41 -14.81 17.29 -1.61
C LEU A 41 -13.72 17.29 -0.53
N LEU A 42 -13.25 18.49 -0.12
CA LEU A 42 -12.31 18.67 0.99
C LEU A 42 -12.79 18.05 2.32
N SER A 43 -14.09 18.11 2.58
CA SER A 43 -14.66 17.59 3.84
C SER A 43 -14.61 16.06 3.92
N GLN A 44 -14.56 15.35 2.78
CA GLN A 44 -14.60 13.89 2.72
C GLN A 44 -13.22 13.25 2.47
N TYR A 45 -12.31 13.99 1.82
CA TYR A 45 -10.90 13.58 1.67
C TYR A 45 -10.01 14.62 2.35
N SER A 46 -9.81 14.49 3.66
CA SER A 46 -9.07 15.45 4.50
C SER A 46 -7.57 15.59 4.18
N VAL A 47 -7.05 14.79 3.24
CA VAL A 47 -5.64 14.77 2.80
C VAL A 47 -5.43 15.59 1.51
N LEU A 48 -6.47 16.26 1.00
CA LEU A 48 -6.40 17.06 -0.21
C LEU A 48 -5.47 18.28 -0.05
N SER A 49 -4.42 18.36 -0.87
CA SER A 49 -3.65 19.59 -1.07
C SER A 49 -4.24 20.38 -2.25
N ILE A 50 -4.63 21.63 -2.00
CA ILE A 50 -4.79 22.62 -3.06
C ILE A 50 -3.45 23.31 -3.17
N GLY A 51 -2.85 23.32 -4.36
CA GLY A 51 -1.99 24.43 -4.76
C GLY A 51 -0.91 24.85 -3.79
N GLU A 52 0.04 23.96 -3.47
CA GLU A 52 1.45 24.23 -3.05
C GLU A 52 2.05 22.98 -2.36
N GLY A 53 3.38 22.81 -2.45
CA GLY A 53 4.13 21.71 -1.83
C GLY A 53 4.60 20.64 -2.82
N ILE A 54 5.56 19.80 -2.40
CA ILE A 54 6.12 18.75 -3.24
C ILE A 54 5.00 17.84 -3.71
N MET A 55 4.05 17.49 -2.82
CA MET A 55 2.77 16.75 -3.02
C MET A 55 1.83 17.32 -4.12
N HIS A 56 1.92 18.60 -4.42
CA HIS A 56 1.21 19.27 -5.51
C HIS A 56 2.01 19.25 -6.82
N ASP A 57 3.33 19.47 -6.77
CA ASP A 57 4.19 19.64 -7.93
C ASP A 57 4.39 18.36 -8.78
N PHE A 58 4.22 17.17 -8.22
CA PHE A 58 4.21 15.92 -9.00
C PHE A 58 2.91 15.68 -9.72
N ALA A 59 1.79 16.19 -9.23
CA ALA A 59 0.54 16.05 -9.95
C ALA A 59 0.58 16.82 -11.29
N HIS A 60 1.48 17.82 -11.39
CA HIS A 60 1.93 18.48 -12.63
C HIS A 60 2.95 17.69 -13.48
N PHE A 61 3.49 16.55 -13.01
CA PHE A 61 4.47 15.75 -13.74
C PHE A 61 3.91 15.27 -15.09
N THR A 62 4.33 15.90 -16.18
CA THR A 62 4.07 15.45 -17.55
C THR A 62 5.39 15.05 -18.18
N HIS A 63 5.48 13.78 -18.61
CA HIS A 63 6.51 13.12 -19.43
C HIS A 63 7.95 13.68 -19.39
N GLY A 64 8.87 12.82 -18.92
CA GLY A 64 10.28 12.86 -19.33
C GLY A 64 11.22 13.85 -18.63
N LYS A 65 10.73 14.66 -17.68
CA LYS A 65 11.57 15.58 -16.89
C LYS A 65 12.10 14.90 -15.63
N SER A 66 13.41 14.98 -15.40
CA SER A 66 14.09 14.53 -14.17
C SER A 66 13.54 15.28 -12.94
N LEU A 67 13.48 14.61 -11.77
CA LEU A 67 13.06 15.20 -10.48
C LEU A 67 13.84 16.47 -10.08
N SER A 68 14.97 16.77 -10.76
CA SER A 68 15.74 18.00 -10.56
C SER A 68 14.96 19.30 -10.82
N PHE A 69 13.81 19.25 -11.52
CA PHE A 69 12.99 20.44 -11.73
C PHE A 69 12.14 20.84 -10.51
N LEU A 70 11.87 19.91 -9.57
CA LEU A 70 11.11 20.20 -8.34
C LEU A 70 11.77 21.31 -7.51
N PHE A 71 13.08 21.50 -7.69
CA PHE A 71 13.88 22.44 -6.92
C PHE A 71 14.19 23.74 -7.68
N ARG A 72 13.56 23.99 -8.84
CA ARG A 72 13.91 25.11 -9.73
C ARG A 72 12.77 26.07 -10.09
N LYS A 73 11.54 25.84 -9.61
CA LYS A 73 10.41 26.70 -9.98
C LYS A 73 10.24 27.82 -8.95
N GLU A 74 10.59 29.04 -9.35
CA GLU A 74 9.97 30.24 -8.78
C GLU A 74 8.47 30.16 -9.08
N SER A 75 7.65 30.38 -8.05
CA SER A 75 6.19 30.38 -8.09
C SER A 75 5.67 31.47 -9.03
N ASN A 76 5.64 31.22 -10.34
CA ASN A 76 4.93 32.08 -11.26
C ASN A 76 3.42 31.89 -11.04
N LYS A 77 2.77 33.00 -10.69
CA LYS A 77 1.34 33.19 -10.40
C LYS A 77 0.41 32.93 -11.60
N GLU A 78 0.60 31.86 -12.36
CA GLU A 78 -0.40 31.41 -13.33
C GLU A 78 -1.54 30.73 -12.56
N LYS A 79 -2.77 31.24 -12.69
CA LYS A 79 -3.96 30.60 -12.12
C LYS A 79 -4.00 29.13 -12.59
N ASN A 80 -3.81 28.20 -11.65
CA ASN A 80 -3.70 26.77 -11.97
C ASN A 80 -4.96 26.28 -12.69
N LYS A 81 -4.82 25.79 -13.93
CA LYS A 81 -5.92 25.31 -14.80
C LYS A 81 -6.43 23.90 -14.44
N HIS A 82 -6.07 23.41 -13.26
CA HIS A 82 -6.34 22.05 -12.83
C HIS A 82 -6.23 21.90 -11.32
N PHE A 83 -6.94 20.92 -10.79
CA PHE A 83 -7.06 20.60 -9.38
C PHE A 83 -6.48 19.22 -9.13
N HIS A 84 -5.69 19.09 -8.06
CA HIS A 84 -5.03 17.86 -7.68
C HIS A 84 -5.70 17.28 -6.44
N PHE A 85 -5.91 15.96 -6.48
CA PHE A 85 -6.54 15.21 -5.44
C PHE A 85 -5.63 14.05 -5.06
N ILE A 86 -5.34 13.92 -3.77
CA ILE A 86 -4.55 12.83 -3.22
C ILE A 86 -5.52 11.95 -2.44
N LEU A 87 -5.70 10.72 -2.91
CA LEU A 87 -6.49 9.73 -2.19
C LEU A 87 -5.66 9.12 -1.04
N PRO A 88 -6.29 8.68 0.05
CA PRO A 88 -5.62 7.99 1.15
C PRO A 88 -5.13 6.56 0.80
N ALA A 89 -5.25 6.17 -0.47
CA ALA A 89 -4.81 4.90 -1.02
C ALA A 89 -4.61 5.05 -2.54
N THR A 90 -3.89 4.11 -3.14
CA THR A 90 -3.80 3.99 -4.60
C THR A 90 -5.21 3.91 -5.21
N VAL A 91 -5.40 4.55 -6.37
CA VAL A 91 -6.71 4.59 -7.02
C VAL A 91 -7.11 3.19 -7.49
N THR A 92 -8.33 2.77 -7.13
CA THR A 92 -8.98 1.51 -7.52
C THR A 92 -10.32 1.83 -8.17
N GLU A 93 -10.93 0.86 -8.86
CA GLU A 93 -12.28 1.03 -9.44
C GLU A 93 -13.30 1.50 -8.40
N ALA A 94 -13.23 0.93 -7.19
CA ALA A 94 -14.15 1.25 -6.09
C ALA A 94 -13.98 2.70 -5.60
N ASN A 95 -12.75 3.12 -5.26
CA ASN A 95 -12.55 4.47 -4.74
C ASN A 95 -12.66 5.55 -5.83
N LEU A 96 -12.38 5.22 -7.09
CA LEU A 96 -12.61 6.09 -8.24
C LEU A 96 -14.11 6.29 -8.46
N THR A 97 -14.93 5.25 -8.29
CA THR A 97 -16.39 5.38 -8.36
C THR A 97 -16.90 6.36 -7.32
N THR A 98 -16.44 6.23 -6.06
CA THR A 98 -16.78 7.18 -4.99
C THR A 98 -16.36 8.61 -5.35
N PHE A 99 -15.14 8.79 -5.86
CA PHE A 99 -14.66 10.10 -6.31
C PHE A 99 -15.52 10.70 -7.44
N LEU A 100 -15.94 9.88 -8.41
CA LEU A 100 -16.74 10.36 -9.54
C LEU A 100 -18.19 10.70 -9.17
N ASN A 101 -18.72 10.11 -8.09
CA ASN A 101 -20.07 10.38 -7.60
C ASN A 101 -20.24 11.80 -7.04
N PHE A 102 -19.16 12.53 -6.77
CA PHE A 102 -19.24 13.94 -6.39
C PHE A 102 -19.57 14.87 -7.55
N PHE A 103 -19.32 14.45 -8.79
CA PHE A 103 -19.72 15.22 -9.95
C PHE A 103 -21.19 14.97 -10.23
N GLU A 104 -22.00 16.03 -10.29
CA GLU A 104 -23.39 15.91 -10.73
C GLU A 104 -23.42 15.51 -12.22
N ASP A 105 -24.56 15.00 -12.72
CA ASP A 105 -24.66 14.58 -14.12
C ASP A 105 -24.47 15.72 -15.13
N LYS A 106 -24.70 16.97 -14.70
CA LYS A 106 -24.39 18.18 -15.48
C LYS A 106 -22.89 18.47 -15.57
N ASP A 107 -22.10 17.94 -14.64
CA ASP A 107 -20.65 18.15 -14.54
C ASP A 107 -19.89 17.04 -15.27
N LEU A 108 -20.32 15.81 -15.06
CA LEU A 108 -19.84 14.62 -15.77
C LEU A 108 -21.01 13.66 -15.89
N SER A 109 -21.49 13.44 -17.13
CA SER A 109 -22.66 12.59 -17.34
C SER A 109 -22.43 11.16 -16.86
N LYS A 110 -23.51 10.45 -16.52
CA LYS A 110 -23.45 9.02 -16.15
C LYS A 110 -22.69 8.17 -17.18
N GLY A 111 -22.91 8.42 -18.47
CA GLY A 111 -22.19 7.74 -19.55
C GLY A 111 -20.68 8.03 -19.53
N GLN A 112 -20.28 9.28 -19.32
CA GLN A 112 -18.87 9.66 -19.19
C GLN A 112 -18.20 9.02 -17.97
N LYS A 113 -18.90 8.97 -16.82
CA LYS A 113 -18.42 8.29 -15.61
C LYS A 113 -18.18 6.80 -15.84
N GLN A 114 -19.17 6.10 -16.42
CA GLN A 114 -19.07 4.67 -16.74
C GLN A 114 -17.95 4.36 -17.72
N GLN A 115 -17.80 5.18 -18.76
CA GLN A 115 -16.72 5.02 -19.72
C GLN A 115 -15.35 5.21 -19.08
N LEU A 116 -15.18 6.24 -18.23
CA LEU A 116 -13.93 6.48 -17.49
C LEU A 116 -13.59 5.25 -16.63
N LEU A 117 -14.54 4.73 -15.85
CA LEU A 117 -14.33 3.57 -14.99
C LEU A 117 -13.91 2.33 -15.79
N LYS A 118 -14.58 2.07 -16.92
CA LYS A 118 -14.25 0.95 -17.80
C LYS A 118 -12.82 1.06 -18.35
N GLU A 119 -12.47 2.20 -18.93
CA GLU A 119 -11.15 2.42 -19.51
C GLU A 119 -10.04 2.43 -18.44
N PHE A 120 -10.34 2.95 -17.24
CA PHE A 120 -9.40 2.89 -16.11
C PHE A 120 -9.17 1.44 -15.67
N LYS A 121 -10.22 0.62 -15.59
CA LYS A 121 -10.12 -0.80 -15.23
C LYS A 121 -9.24 -1.55 -16.24
N GLU A 122 -9.49 -1.36 -17.53
CA GLU A 122 -8.67 -1.94 -18.61
C GLU A 122 -7.20 -1.49 -18.49
N HIS A 123 -6.96 -0.20 -18.25
CA HIS A 123 -5.59 0.32 -18.04
C HIS A 123 -4.93 -0.31 -16.80
N SER A 124 -5.63 -0.39 -15.68
CA SER A 124 -5.10 -0.90 -14.41
C SER A 124 -4.76 -2.38 -14.42
N ASN A 125 -5.45 -3.16 -15.28
CA ASN A 125 -5.21 -4.59 -15.44
C ASN A 125 -4.12 -4.90 -16.50
N THR A 126 -3.68 -3.89 -17.27
CA THR A 126 -2.68 -4.09 -18.31
C THR A 126 -1.28 -3.93 -17.74
N VAL A 127 -0.47 -4.99 -17.82
CA VAL A 127 0.93 -4.96 -17.37
C VAL A 127 1.85 -4.67 -18.56
N THR A 128 2.43 -3.47 -18.59
CA THR A 128 3.45 -3.04 -19.56
C THR A 128 4.61 -2.35 -18.83
N LEU A 129 5.77 -2.19 -19.49
CA LEU A 129 6.85 -1.36 -18.92
C LEU A 129 6.39 0.07 -18.60
N GLU A 130 5.47 0.62 -19.38
CA GLU A 130 4.91 1.95 -19.15
C GLU A 130 4.08 1.97 -17.85
N THR A 131 3.14 1.03 -17.68
CA THR A 131 2.30 0.98 -16.47
C THR A 131 3.13 0.67 -15.23
N LEU A 132 4.15 -0.19 -15.33
CA LEU A 132 5.11 -0.47 -14.26
C LEU A 132 5.99 0.74 -13.91
N SER A 133 6.53 1.45 -14.91
CA SER A 133 7.31 2.69 -14.71
C SER A 133 6.49 3.75 -13.97
N GLU A 134 5.21 3.90 -14.32
CA GLU A 134 4.32 4.88 -13.70
C GLU A 134 3.97 4.53 -12.25
N GLN A 135 3.79 3.24 -11.94
CA GLN A 135 3.66 2.77 -10.57
C GLN A 135 4.94 3.10 -9.77
N ILE A 136 6.12 2.77 -10.31
CA ILE A 136 7.40 3.06 -9.64
C ILE A 136 7.59 4.56 -9.42
N LYS A 137 7.27 5.41 -10.40
CA LYS A 137 7.31 6.87 -10.27
C LYS A 137 6.41 7.37 -9.13
N SER A 138 5.22 6.80 -8.97
CA SER A 138 4.34 7.14 -7.86
C SER A 138 4.96 6.79 -6.50
N TYR A 139 5.65 5.65 -6.40
CA TYR A 139 6.40 5.28 -5.19
C TYR A 139 7.56 6.26 -4.94
N LYS A 140 8.32 6.61 -5.98
CA LYS A 140 9.47 7.54 -5.86
C LYS A 140 9.09 8.86 -5.26
N TYR A 141 7.89 9.28 -5.59
CA TYR A 141 7.36 10.50 -5.10
C TYR A 141 6.95 10.45 -3.63
N ILE A 142 6.24 9.41 -3.18
CA ILE A 142 5.87 9.26 -1.77
C ILE A 142 7.13 9.21 -0.90
N ILE A 143 8.19 8.53 -1.35
CA ILE A 143 9.49 8.50 -0.67
C ILE A 143 10.19 9.86 -0.72
N SER A 144 10.11 10.58 -1.83
CA SER A 144 10.71 11.93 -1.92
C SER A 144 10.03 12.91 -0.97
N ALA A 145 8.70 12.87 -0.87
CA ALA A 145 7.95 13.69 0.07
C ALA A 145 8.31 13.38 1.53
N TRP A 146 8.58 12.11 1.83
CA TRP A 146 9.13 11.72 3.12
C TRP A 146 10.49 12.36 3.41
N LEU A 147 11.44 12.24 2.47
CA LEU A 147 12.81 12.75 2.63
C LEU A 147 12.89 14.29 2.76
N HIS A 148 11.81 15.01 2.40
CA HIS A 148 11.73 16.47 2.46
C HIS A 148 10.74 16.96 3.52
N ASP A 149 10.34 16.10 4.45
CA ASP A 149 9.42 16.43 5.55
C ASP A 149 8.10 17.08 5.07
N ASP A 150 7.56 16.60 3.94
CA ASP A 150 6.32 17.12 3.38
C ASP A 150 5.16 16.90 4.37
N GLN A 151 4.53 18.00 4.79
CA GLN A 151 3.50 17.98 5.81
C GLN A 151 2.28 17.12 5.42
N TYR A 152 2.01 16.93 4.13
CA TYR A 152 0.91 16.09 3.66
C TYR A 152 1.20 14.60 3.82
N LEU A 153 2.46 14.17 3.80
CA LEU A 153 2.79 12.77 4.04
C LEU A 153 2.36 12.34 5.44
N SER A 154 2.59 13.17 6.47
CA SER A 154 2.16 12.86 7.84
C SER A 154 0.63 12.73 8.00
N LYS A 155 -0.15 13.32 7.08
CA LYS A 155 -1.61 13.17 7.02
C LYS A 155 -2.03 11.94 6.22
N MET A 156 -1.28 11.61 5.16
CA MET A 156 -1.57 10.49 4.27
C MET A 156 -1.14 9.15 4.88
N MET A 157 0.04 9.13 5.50
CA MET A 157 0.69 7.96 6.07
C MET A 157 1.16 8.25 7.51
N PRO A 158 0.22 8.51 8.43
CA PRO A 158 0.53 8.90 9.81
C PRO A 158 1.31 7.82 10.57
N LEU A 159 0.99 6.54 10.37
CA LEU A 159 1.66 5.45 11.09
C LEU A 159 3.08 5.22 10.59
N PHE A 160 3.29 5.30 9.28
CA PHE A 160 4.63 5.24 8.69
C PHE A 160 5.48 6.41 9.16
N THR A 161 4.91 7.62 9.19
CA THR A 161 5.59 8.82 9.70
C THR A 161 5.96 8.68 11.17
N GLU A 162 5.05 8.22 12.03
CA GLU A 162 5.32 7.94 13.44
C GLU A 162 6.42 6.89 13.60
N MET A 163 6.35 5.78 12.85
CA MET A 163 7.37 4.73 12.87
C MET A 163 8.75 5.30 12.52
N VAL A 164 8.87 6.07 11.44
CA VAL A 164 10.15 6.67 11.06
C VAL A 164 10.64 7.62 12.14
N ASN A 165 9.79 8.53 12.62
CA ASN A 165 10.18 9.52 13.63
C ASN A 165 10.66 8.86 14.93
N ASN A 166 9.99 7.78 15.35
CA ASN A 166 10.37 7.03 16.55
C ASN A 166 11.59 6.12 16.32
N THR A 167 11.89 5.76 15.07
CA THR A 167 13.11 5.04 14.70
C THR A 167 14.30 6.00 14.55
N GLY A 168 14.05 7.25 14.15
CA GLY A 168 15.02 8.29 13.85
C GLY A 168 16.15 8.47 14.88
N PRO A 169 15.87 8.52 16.19
CA PRO A 169 16.90 8.64 17.23
C PRO A 169 17.93 7.50 17.24
N TYR A 170 17.61 6.36 16.63
CA TYR A 170 18.50 5.21 16.54
C TYR A 170 19.23 5.15 15.19
N LEU A 171 18.85 5.93 14.20
CA LEU A 171 19.51 5.91 12.89
C LEU A 171 20.89 6.56 12.99
N SER A 172 21.92 5.90 12.46
CA SER A 172 23.24 6.52 12.33
C SER A 172 23.18 7.68 11.34
N SER A 173 23.87 8.76 11.67
CA SER A 173 24.17 9.85 10.71
C SER A 173 25.06 9.38 9.55
N ASN A 174 25.71 8.21 9.68
CA ASN A 174 26.47 7.56 8.64
C ASN A 174 25.71 6.30 8.14
N PRO A 175 25.16 6.30 6.91
CA PRO A 175 24.37 5.17 6.39
C PRO A 175 25.18 3.89 6.17
N ASP A 176 26.52 3.97 6.18
CA ASP A 176 27.41 2.82 6.00
C ASP A 176 27.82 2.16 7.35
N GLU A 177 27.42 2.74 8.48
CA GLU A 177 27.69 2.18 9.80
C GLU A 177 26.55 1.26 10.28
N PRO A 178 26.86 0.05 10.76
CA PRO A 178 25.85 -0.85 11.30
C PRO A 178 25.21 -0.24 12.54
N VAL A 179 23.90 -0.01 12.47
CA VAL A 179 23.12 0.47 13.61
C VAL A 179 22.85 -0.68 14.57
N GLU A 180 23.49 -0.66 15.73
CA GLU A 180 23.30 -1.68 16.77
C GLU A 180 22.15 -1.29 17.71
N ILE A 181 20.91 -1.63 17.32
CA ILE A 181 19.72 -1.43 18.16
C ILE A 181 19.43 -2.71 18.95
N SER A 182 19.35 -2.60 20.28
CA SER A 182 18.95 -3.73 21.13
C SER A 182 17.54 -4.24 20.76
N PRO A 183 17.31 -5.57 20.66
CA PRO A 183 15.99 -6.14 20.39
C PRO A 183 14.93 -5.84 21.46
N SER A 184 15.34 -5.40 22.65
CA SER A 184 14.41 -5.04 23.73
C SER A 184 13.85 -3.62 23.62
N ILE A 185 14.41 -2.79 22.73
CA ILE A 185 13.94 -1.42 22.53
C ILE A 185 12.66 -1.48 21.70
N MET A 186 11.57 -1.00 22.30
CA MET A 186 10.27 -0.94 21.68
C MET A 186 9.92 0.50 21.33
N ILE A 187 9.44 0.73 20.11
CA ILE A 187 8.89 2.01 19.66
C ILE A 187 7.39 1.91 19.48
N LYS A 188 6.70 3.03 19.68
CA LYS A 188 5.27 3.14 19.45
C LYS A 188 4.97 3.33 17.96
N VAL A 189 3.97 2.63 17.44
CA VAL A 189 3.38 2.84 16.12
C VAL A 189 1.87 2.65 16.25
N GLY A 190 1.14 3.76 16.27
CA GLY A 190 -0.27 3.82 16.65
C GLY A 190 -0.48 3.21 18.04
N GLU A 191 -1.40 2.26 18.14
CA GLU A 191 -1.70 1.56 19.41
C GLU A 191 -0.79 0.35 19.67
N HIS A 192 0.21 0.10 18.83
CA HIS A 192 1.10 -1.06 18.94
C HIS A 192 2.52 -0.65 19.34
N GLN A 193 3.24 -1.61 19.92
CA GLN A 193 4.68 -1.51 20.10
C GLN A 193 5.38 -2.48 19.16
N VAL A 194 6.42 -2.00 18.48
CA VAL A 194 7.28 -2.81 17.62
C VAL A 194 8.73 -2.66 18.05
N SER A 195 9.53 -3.71 17.83
CA SER A 195 10.98 -3.63 18.05
C SER A 195 11.58 -2.55 17.16
N ALA A 196 12.31 -1.60 17.74
CA ALA A 196 13.00 -0.53 17.01
C ALA A 196 14.00 -1.11 16.00
N ARG A 197 14.68 -2.20 16.38
CA ARG A 197 15.58 -2.94 15.50
C ARG A 197 14.84 -3.51 14.29
N ASP A 198 13.70 -4.16 14.52
CA ASP A 198 12.92 -4.78 13.45
C ASP A 198 12.32 -3.70 12.53
N ALA A 199 11.85 -2.57 13.10
CA ALA A 199 11.40 -1.42 12.33
C ALA A 199 12.53 -0.84 11.44
N ASN A 200 13.73 -0.67 11.98
CA ASN A 200 14.90 -0.21 11.22
C ASN A 200 15.30 -1.18 10.09
N HIS A 201 15.34 -2.49 10.38
CA HIS A 201 15.62 -3.50 9.36
C HIS A 201 14.58 -3.49 8.23
N ASN A 202 13.29 -3.41 8.59
CA ASN A 202 12.21 -3.34 7.61
C ASN A 202 12.23 -2.06 6.79
N LEU A 203 12.53 -0.91 7.40
CA LEU A 203 12.71 0.36 6.70
C LEU A 203 13.90 0.29 5.73
N THR A 204 15.02 -0.29 6.16
CA THR A 204 16.22 -0.46 5.33
C THR A 204 15.98 -1.38 4.14
N ALA A 205 15.30 -2.51 4.36
CA ALA A 205 14.86 -3.43 3.32
C ALA A 205 13.93 -2.72 2.32
N PHE A 206 12.92 -2.02 2.83
CA PHE A 206 11.96 -1.26 2.03
C PHE A 206 12.66 -0.23 1.13
N LEU A 207 13.57 0.58 1.69
CA LEU A 207 14.33 1.58 0.93
C LEU A 207 15.28 0.94 -0.10
N SER A 208 15.88 -0.21 0.22
CA SER A 208 16.72 -0.96 -0.74
C SER A 208 15.92 -1.45 -1.95
N HIS A 209 14.77 -2.08 -1.74
CA HIS A 209 13.90 -2.50 -2.83
C HIS A 209 13.41 -1.33 -3.67
N PHE A 210 13.06 -0.24 -3.00
CA PHE A 210 12.67 0.98 -3.67
C PHE A 210 13.80 1.57 -4.55
N ARG A 211 15.07 1.51 -4.10
CA ARG A 211 16.24 1.88 -4.92
C ARG A 211 16.36 1.00 -6.16
N PHE A 212 16.19 -0.32 -6.04
CA PHE A 212 16.21 -1.22 -7.20
C PHE A 212 15.11 -0.88 -8.20
N LEU A 213 13.88 -0.66 -7.71
CA LEU A 213 12.76 -0.26 -8.56
C LEU A 213 13.06 1.06 -9.28
N SER A 214 13.66 2.04 -8.59
CA SER A 214 14.08 3.30 -9.19
C SER A 214 15.09 3.09 -10.32
N SER A 215 16.05 2.18 -10.17
CA SER A 215 17.00 1.83 -11.24
C SER A 215 16.33 1.15 -12.43
N PHE A 216 15.35 0.26 -12.20
CA PHE A 216 14.55 -0.30 -13.30
C PHE A 216 13.79 0.78 -14.05
N GLU A 217 13.17 1.72 -13.35
CA GLU A 217 12.46 2.85 -13.97
C GLU A 217 13.37 3.73 -14.82
N GLU A 218 14.60 4.01 -14.36
CA GLU A 218 15.59 4.75 -15.14
C GLU A 218 15.96 4.03 -16.45
N ILE A 219 16.08 2.70 -16.41
CA ILE A 219 16.33 1.89 -17.61
C ILE A 219 15.13 1.98 -18.57
N ILE A 220 13.90 1.87 -18.07
CA ILE A 220 12.67 2.03 -18.89
C ILE A 220 12.66 3.40 -19.58
N ASP A 221 12.95 4.46 -18.82
CA ASP A 221 12.97 5.83 -19.34
C ASP A 221 14.07 6.05 -20.38
N GLN A 222 15.23 5.41 -20.23
CA GLN A 222 16.31 5.45 -21.22
C GLN A 222 15.94 4.71 -22.50
N SER A 223 15.34 3.51 -22.39
CA SER A 223 14.86 2.74 -23.54
C SER A 223 13.80 3.48 -24.35
N ASN A 224 12.90 4.22 -23.69
CA ASN A 224 11.84 4.99 -24.34
C ASN A 224 12.32 6.28 -25.03
N LYS A 225 13.48 6.84 -24.64
CA LYS A 225 13.98 8.13 -25.14
C LYS A 225 14.80 8.04 -26.44
N GLY A 226 14.96 6.85 -27.02
CA GLY A 226 15.63 6.64 -28.32
C GLY A 226 17.09 7.12 -28.38
N GLY A 227 17.72 7.35 -27.23
CA GLY A 227 19.04 7.99 -27.13
C GLY A 227 20.13 7.01 -26.74
N LYS A 228 20.87 6.53 -27.76
CA LYS A 228 22.09 5.71 -27.69
C LYS A 228 21.94 4.31 -27.09
N GLU A 229 21.89 3.36 -28.02
CA GLU A 229 22.46 2.01 -27.96
C GLU A 229 23.47 1.78 -26.81
N ALA A 230 22.98 1.51 -25.60
CA ALA A 230 23.66 0.47 -24.84
C ALA A 230 23.40 -0.81 -25.63
N ALA A 231 24.47 -1.45 -26.11
CA ALA A 231 24.33 -2.73 -26.79
C ALA A 231 23.44 -3.64 -25.93
N PRO A 232 22.47 -4.37 -26.51
CA PRO A 232 21.54 -5.21 -25.76
C PRO A 232 22.22 -6.05 -24.67
N SER A 233 23.44 -6.53 -24.94
CA SER A 233 24.29 -7.28 -24.01
C SER A 233 24.69 -6.51 -22.74
N GLU A 234 24.95 -5.20 -22.80
CA GLU A 234 25.31 -4.40 -21.62
C GLU A 234 24.07 -4.11 -20.77
N THR A 235 22.94 -3.80 -21.40
CA THR A 235 21.65 -3.63 -20.72
C THR A 235 21.23 -4.92 -20.01
N ILE A 236 21.40 -6.08 -20.65
CA ILE A 236 21.14 -7.40 -20.06
C ILE A 236 22.00 -7.62 -18.81
N LYS A 237 23.30 -7.30 -18.85
CA LYS A 237 24.19 -7.42 -17.68
C LYS A 237 23.74 -6.52 -16.52
N ILE A 238 23.37 -5.27 -16.80
CA ILE A 238 22.89 -4.33 -15.78
C ILE A 238 21.59 -4.85 -15.15
N LEU A 239 20.63 -5.28 -15.97
CA LEU A 239 19.37 -5.85 -15.51
C LEU A 239 19.58 -7.10 -14.66
N ASN A 240 20.44 -8.03 -15.09
CA ASN A 240 20.75 -9.23 -14.33
C ASN A 240 21.42 -8.92 -12.98
N LYS A 241 22.31 -7.91 -12.93
CA LYS A 241 22.88 -7.44 -11.66
C LYS A 241 21.82 -6.85 -10.73
N LEU A 242 20.86 -6.09 -11.27
CA LEU A 242 19.73 -5.54 -10.50
C LEU A 242 18.80 -6.64 -10.00
N PHE A 243 18.40 -7.59 -10.84
CA PHE A 243 17.59 -8.74 -10.44
C PHE A 243 18.29 -9.58 -9.38
N HIS A 244 19.61 -9.81 -9.52
CA HIS A 244 20.39 -10.51 -8.50
C HIS A 244 20.40 -9.76 -7.17
N SER A 245 20.62 -8.44 -7.20
CA SER A 245 20.60 -7.61 -5.99
C SER A 245 19.21 -7.63 -5.33
N ALA A 246 18.14 -7.54 -6.12
CA ALA A 246 16.78 -7.66 -5.65
C ALA A 246 16.48 -9.06 -5.07
N SER A 247 17.03 -10.13 -5.65
CA SER A 247 16.83 -11.51 -5.17
C SER A 247 17.59 -11.84 -3.87
N THR A 248 18.60 -11.05 -3.51
CA THR A 248 19.46 -11.31 -2.34
C THR A 248 19.18 -10.38 -1.17
N THR A 249 18.43 -9.29 -1.40
CA THR A 249 18.08 -8.29 -0.37
C THR A 249 16.79 -8.68 0.34
N PRO A 250 16.76 -8.89 1.68
CA PRO A 250 15.55 -9.32 2.36
C PRO A 250 14.32 -8.44 2.08
N PHE A 251 13.15 -9.07 1.88
CA PHE A 251 11.89 -8.33 1.74
C PHE A 251 11.48 -7.64 3.05
N PRO A 252 10.92 -6.42 2.98
CA PRO A 252 10.38 -5.75 4.16
C PRO A 252 9.15 -6.49 4.70
N ASN A 253 9.09 -6.68 6.02
CA ASN A 253 7.97 -7.35 6.69
C ASN A 253 7.39 -6.51 7.83
N PHE A 254 6.35 -5.74 7.50
CA PHE A 254 5.62 -4.90 8.46
C PHE A 254 4.43 -5.62 9.13
N SER A 255 4.28 -6.94 8.96
CA SER A 255 3.13 -7.71 9.46
C SER A 255 2.98 -7.73 10.99
N THR A 256 4.03 -7.33 11.71
CA THR A 256 4.00 -7.17 13.18
C THR A 256 3.16 -5.99 13.63
N SER A 257 2.87 -5.02 12.74
CA SER A 257 1.92 -3.93 12.97
C SER A 257 0.86 -3.93 11.86
N PRO A 258 -0.29 -4.59 12.05
CA PRO A 258 -1.34 -4.72 11.03
C PRO A 258 -1.80 -3.41 10.41
N TYR A 259 -1.93 -2.38 11.23
CA TYR A 259 -2.38 -1.06 10.77
C TYR A 259 -1.32 -0.37 9.91
N LEU A 260 -0.04 -0.42 10.33
CA LEU A 260 1.06 0.08 9.52
C LEU A 260 1.18 -0.70 8.21
N PHE A 261 1.06 -2.02 8.26
CA PHE A 261 1.08 -2.86 7.06
C PHE A 261 -0.04 -2.50 6.08
N ASN A 262 -1.27 -2.30 6.56
CA ASN A 262 -2.39 -1.90 5.71
C ASN A 262 -2.21 -0.50 5.13
N GLU A 263 -1.73 0.47 5.92
CA GLU A 263 -1.39 1.82 5.45
C GLU A 263 -0.32 1.75 4.34
N LEU A 264 0.74 0.99 4.57
CA LEU A 264 1.81 0.77 3.61
C LEU A 264 1.30 0.07 2.34
N ALA A 265 0.52 -1.00 2.46
CA ALA A 265 -0.04 -1.73 1.31
C ALA A 265 -1.02 -0.89 0.48
N ALA A 266 -1.70 0.08 1.10
CA ALA A 266 -2.58 1.01 0.40
C ALA A 266 -1.81 1.93 -0.58
N HIS A 267 -0.57 2.30 -0.24
CA HIS A 267 0.28 3.19 -1.04
C HIS A 267 1.35 2.47 -1.86
N PHE A 268 1.80 1.31 -1.38
CA PHE A 268 2.82 0.47 -1.96
C PHE A 268 2.30 -0.97 -2.04
N PRO A 269 1.44 -1.28 -3.04
CA PRO A 269 0.83 -2.60 -3.15
C PRO A 269 1.86 -3.75 -3.10
N PHE A 270 3.08 -3.57 -3.60
CA PHE A 270 4.12 -4.61 -3.54
C PHE A 270 4.54 -5.05 -2.12
N ILE A 271 4.29 -4.25 -1.08
CA ILE A 271 4.57 -4.61 0.32
C ILE A 271 3.71 -5.79 0.76
N ASP A 272 2.61 -6.05 0.08
CA ASP A 272 1.70 -7.16 0.32
C ASP A 272 2.29 -8.54 -0.09
N GLY A 273 3.62 -8.70 -0.06
CA GLY A 273 4.30 -9.95 -0.39
C GLY A 273 4.39 -10.22 -1.90
N ASN A 274 4.03 -9.26 -2.74
CA ASN A 274 4.00 -9.41 -4.19
C ASN A 274 5.24 -8.85 -4.90
N LEU A 275 6.33 -8.56 -4.16
CA LEU A 275 7.60 -8.12 -4.73
C LEU A 275 8.16 -9.13 -5.75
N ASN A 276 8.11 -10.43 -5.45
CA ASN A 276 8.54 -11.47 -6.39
C ASN A 276 7.77 -11.38 -7.73
N ASN A 277 6.45 -11.20 -7.68
CA ASN A 277 5.65 -11.07 -8.89
C ASN A 277 5.93 -9.75 -9.62
N LEU A 278 6.13 -8.64 -8.91
CA LEU A 278 6.51 -7.37 -9.53
C LEU A 278 7.83 -7.51 -10.29
N TYR A 279 8.85 -8.15 -9.70
CA TYR A 279 10.12 -8.40 -10.37
C TYR A 279 10.00 -9.39 -11.53
N GLU A 280 9.15 -10.42 -11.41
CA GLU A 280 8.90 -11.34 -12.52
C GLU A 280 8.17 -10.64 -13.68
N MET A 281 7.20 -9.77 -13.39
CA MET A 281 6.54 -8.93 -14.40
C MET A 281 7.56 -8.00 -15.07
N LEU A 282 8.43 -7.33 -14.30
CA LEU A 282 9.50 -6.50 -14.87
C LEU A 282 10.41 -7.34 -15.78
N LYS A 283 10.85 -8.52 -15.33
CA LYS A 283 11.67 -9.43 -16.13
C LYS A 283 10.99 -9.80 -17.44
N GLN A 284 9.73 -10.24 -17.41
CA GLN A 284 8.99 -10.62 -18.61
C GLN A 284 8.86 -9.46 -19.59
N GLN A 285 8.57 -8.27 -19.09
CA GLN A 285 8.40 -7.07 -19.90
C GLN A 285 9.73 -6.59 -20.50
N PHE A 286 10.84 -6.64 -19.77
CA PHE A 286 12.17 -6.36 -20.31
C PHE A 286 12.65 -7.44 -21.28
N ALA A 287 12.37 -8.71 -21.02
CA ALA A 287 12.70 -9.82 -21.92
C ALA A 287 12.00 -9.65 -23.27
N SER A 288 10.72 -9.26 -23.24
CA SER A 288 9.98 -8.94 -24.45
C SER A 288 10.52 -7.71 -25.18
N LEU A 289 10.91 -6.65 -24.47
CA LEU A 289 11.46 -5.43 -25.08
C LEU A 289 12.82 -5.69 -25.74
N LEU A 290 13.66 -6.52 -25.12
CA LEU A 290 15.02 -6.82 -25.55
C LEU A 290 15.10 -8.06 -26.45
N GLU A 291 13.98 -8.73 -26.70
CA GLU A 291 13.89 -9.98 -27.46
C GLU A 291 14.89 -11.05 -26.98
N THR A 292 14.97 -11.26 -25.66
CA THR A 292 15.99 -12.12 -25.03
C THR A 292 15.42 -13.06 -23.96
N GLU A 293 16.04 -14.23 -23.83
CA GLU A 293 15.79 -15.19 -22.74
C GLU A 293 16.88 -15.12 -21.65
N GLU A 294 17.89 -14.26 -21.79
CA GLU A 294 19.06 -14.19 -20.90
C GLU A 294 18.79 -13.47 -19.57
N LEU A 295 17.59 -12.91 -19.38
CA LEU A 295 17.23 -12.24 -18.13
C LEU A 295 16.89 -13.23 -17.03
N ILE A 296 17.62 -13.15 -15.92
CA ILE A 296 17.52 -14.08 -14.80
C ILE A 296 17.03 -13.30 -13.57
N PHE A 297 15.85 -13.68 -13.10
CA PHE A 297 15.37 -13.34 -11.76
C PHE A 297 15.14 -14.65 -11.01
N VAL A 298 15.73 -14.76 -9.83
CA VAL A 298 15.48 -15.87 -8.91
C VAL A 298 14.58 -15.32 -7.80
N PRO A 299 13.31 -15.75 -7.74
CA PRO A 299 12.41 -15.31 -6.68
C PRO A 299 13.01 -15.62 -5.31
N GLN A 300 12.86 -14.70 -4.36
CA GLN A 300 13.27 -14.98 -3.00
C GLN A 300 12.42 -16.10 -2.42
N ILE A 301 13.12 -17.14 -1.98
CA ILE A 301 12.55 -18.16 -1.11
C ILE A 301 12.66 -17.60 0.30
N THR A 302 11.54 -17.15 0.86
CA THR A 302 11.48 -16.78 2.26
C THR A 302 11.70 -18.04 3.10
N ASN A 303 12.93 -18.26 3.57
CA ASN A 303 13.29 -19.30 4.53
C ASN A 303 12.79 -18.95 5.94
N LEU A 304 11.52 -18.57 6.03
CA LEU A 304 10.82 -18.40 7.29
C LEU A 304 10.33 -19.78 7.75
N PRO A 305 10.23 -20.02 9.06
CA PRO A 305 9.51 -21.18 9.57
C PRO A 305 8.13 -21.30 8.89
N PRO A 306 7.63 -22.52 8.58
CA PRO A 306 6.33 -22.69 7.91
C PRO A 306 5.17 -21.95 8.60
N GLU A 307 5.24 -21.82 9.93
CA GLU A 307 4.29 -21.04 10.73
C GLU A 307 4.31 -19.54 10.38
N ASP A 308 5.50 -18.96 10.18
CA ASP A 308 5.66 -17.55 9.83
C ASP A 308 5.29 -17.27 8.37
N ILE A 309 5.51 -18.23 7.45
CA ILE A 309 5.00 -18.17 6.07
C ILE A 309 3.47 -18.14 6.08
N SER A 310 2.86 -19.10 6.77
CA SER A 310 1.40 -19.21 6.86
C SER A 310 0.76 -17.98 7.50
N TYR A 311 1.39 -17.44 8.56
CA TYR A 311 0.98 -16.19 9.19
C TYR A 311 0.99 -15.02 8.20
N ASN A 312 2.09 -14.82 7.47
CA ASN A 312 2.21 -13.72 6.50
C ASN A 312 1.19 -13.86 5.36
N GLU A 313 0.96 -15.06 4.86
CA GLU A 313 -0.05 -15.31 3.82
C GLU A 313 -1.48 -15.01 4.32
N ALA A 314 -1.78 -15.33 5.57
CA ALA A 314 -3.07 -15.02 6.18
C ALA A 314 -3.26 -13.50 6.37
N ILE A 315 -2.22 -12.80 6.86
CA ILE A 315 -2.22 -11.33 6.98
C ILE A 315 -2.47 -10.67 5.61
N LEU A 316 -1.81 -11.16 4.56
CA LEU A 316 -1.99 -10.68 3.20
C LEU A 316 -3.42 -10.88 2.68
N PHE A 317 -4.00 -12.05 2.90
CA PHE A 317 -5.39 -12.28 2.50
C PHE A 317 -6.33 -11.31 3.22
N LEU A 318 -6.16 -11.13 4.53
CA LEU A 318 -7.00 -10.30 5.37
C LEU A 318 -6.87 -8.80 5.07
N SER A 319 -5.69 -8.30 4.68
CA SER A 319 -5.52 -6.87 4.35
C SER A 319 -6.41 -6.42 3.19
N LYS A 320 -6.84 -7.36 2.34
CA LYS A 320 -7.74 -7.12 1.20
C LYS A 320 -9.22 -7.23 1.56
N GLN A 321 -9.56 -7.54 2.81
CA GLN A 321 -10.94 -7.78 3.27
C GLN A 321 -11.53 -6.59 4.07
N GLY A 322 -10.93 -5.41 3.96
CA GLY A 322 -11.40 -4.19 4.63
C GLY A 322 -11.31 -4.25 6.16
N ASN A 323 -12.20 -3.54 6.84
CA ASN A 323 -12.19 -3.40 8.31
C ASN A 323 -12.29 -4.74 9.04
N MET A 324 -13.04 -5.70 8.49
CA MET A 324 -13.20 -7.02 9.09
C MET A 324 -11.86 -7.77 9.10
N GLY A 325 -11.14 -7.74 7.98
CA GLY A 325 -9.80 -8.30 7.88
C GLY A 325 -8.84 -7.66 8.89
N LEU A 326 -8.87 -6.33 9.00
CA LEU A 326 -8.05 -5.58 9.96
C LEU A 326 -8.29 -6.01 11.42
N LYS A 327 -9.55 -6.24 11.83
CA LYS A 327 -9.88 -6.70 13.20
C LYS A 327 -9.36 -8.10 13.50
N ILE A 328 -9.34 -8.96 12.49
CA ILE A 328 -8.76 -10.31 12.60
C ILE A 328 -7.23 -10.20 12.67
N MET A 329 -6.60 -9.36 11.84
CA MET A 329 -5.16 -9.12 11.89
C MET A 329 -4.70 -8.53 13.23
N GLU A 330 -5.44 -7.58 13.82
CA GLU A 330 -5.17 -7.06 15.18
C GLU A 330 -5.16 -8.19 16.22
N THR A 331 -6.11 -9.11 16.10
CA THR A 331 -6.18 -10.27 16.98
C THR A 331 -4.95 -11.16 16.79
N MET A 332 -4.56 -11.42 15.54
CA MET A 332 -3.39 -12.21 15.20
C MET A 332 -2.10 -11.58 15.75
N ALA A 333 -1.89 -10.27 15.54
CA ALA A 333 -0.72 -9.55 16.04
C ALA A 333 -0.61 -9.60 17.57
N ARG A 334 -1.72 -9.40 18.29
CA ARG A 334 -1.74 -9.52 19.76
C ARG A 334 -1.43 -10.93 20.25
N LEU A 335 -1.88 -11.96 19.52
CA LEU A 335 -1.57 -13.35 19.87
C LEU A 335 -0.10 -13.70 19.54
N GLN A 336 0.45 -13.11 18.48
CA GLN A 336 1.86 -13.25 18.11
C GLN A 336 2.79 -12.60 19.15
N GLU A 337 2.42 -11.43 19.67
CA GLU A 337 3.10 -10.80 20.82
C GLU A 337 3.01 -11.71 22.06
N GLY A 338 1.81 -12.22 22.36
CA GLY A 338 1.58 -13.15 23.45
C GLY A 338 2.38 -14.45 23.35
N LYS A 339 2.62 -14.98 22.13
CA LYS A 339 3.44 -16.18 21.89
C LYS A 339 4.87 -16.04 22.42
N ARG A 340 5.40 -14.82 22.47
CA ARG A 340 6.75 -14.50 22.97
C ARG A 340 6.78 -14.17 24.46
N SER A 341 5.63 -14.12 25.12
CA SER A 341 5.51 -13.75 26.53
C SER A 341 5.62 -14.96 27.45
N SER A 342 6.31 -14.81 28.57
CA SER A 342 6.34 -15.78 29.68
C SER A 342 5.12 -15.67 30.61
N ASN A 343 4.22 -14.71 30.39
CA ASN A 343 3.05 -14.52 31.23
C ASN A 343 2.02 -15.66 30.99
N PRO A 344 1.56 -16.38 32.05
CA PRO A 344 0.57 -17.47 31.93
C PRO A 344 -0.73 -17.08 31.23
N TYR A 345 -1.10 -15.79 31.25
CA TYR A 345 -2.24 -15.27 30.48
C TYR A 345 -2.15 -15.56 28.97
N TRP A 346 -0.93 -15.69 28.43
CA TRP A 346 -0.66 -15.92 27.02
C TRP A 346 -0.32 -17.37 26.65
N MET A 347 -0.42 -18.32 27.59
CA MET A 347 0.03 -19.71 27.44
C MET A 347 -0.54 -20.45 26.21
N ASN A 348 -1.75 -20.09 25.73
CA ASN A 348 -2.35 -20.69 24.53
C ASN A 348 -2.33 -19.80 23.28
N SER A 349 -1.60 -18.69 23.31
CA SER A 349 -1.65 -17.69 22.23
C SER A 349 -1.16 -18.25 20.91
N GLY A 350 -0.08 -19.05 20.92
CA GLY A 350 0.43 -19.71 19.72
C GLY A 350 -0.58 -20.68 19.10
N ARG A 351 -1.22 -21.53 19.92
CA ARG A 351 -2.22 -22.50 19.43
C ARG A 351 -3.49 -21.81 18.91
N LYS A 352 -3.92 -20.72 19.56
CA LYS A 352 -5.05 -19.93 19.08
C LYS A 352 -4.70 -19.21 17.79
N LEU A 353 -3.50 -18.63 17.71
CA LEU A 353 -3.02 -17.96 16.51
C LEU A 353 -2.99 -18.92 15.31
N GLN A 354 -2.40 -20.10 15.47
CA GLN A 354 -2.34 -21.09 14.41
C GLN A 354 -3.73 -21.49 13.92
N GLY A 355 -4.69 -21.72 14.82
CA GLY A 355 -6.07 -22.03 14.44
C GLY A 355 -6.76 -20.92 13.65
N ILE A 356 -6.45 -19.65 13.94
CA ILE A 356 -6.95 -18.51 13.14
C ILE A 356 -6.26 -18.49 11.78
N VAL A 357 -4.94 -18.67 11.72
CA VAL A 357 -4.16 -18.71 10.46
C VAL A 357 -4.69 -19.80 9.54
N ASP A 358 -4.85 -21.02 10.04
CA ASP A 358 -5.33 -22.17 9.25
C ASP A 358 -6.74 -21.92 8.69
N ALA A 359 -7.65 -21.40 9.52
CA ALA A 359 -9.01 -21.06 9.09
C ALA A 359 -9.02 -19.97 8.02
N VAL A 360 -8.20 -18.94 8.16
CA VAL A 360 -8.06 -17.85 7.17
C VAL A 360 -7.51 -18.39 5.84
N LEU A 361 -6.49 -19.23 5.88
CA LEU A 361 -5.93 -19.83 4.66
C LEU A 361 -6.90 -20.80 3.99
N ASN A 362 -7.75 -21.50 4.75
CA ASN A 362 -8.81 -22.33 4.19
C ASN A 362 -9.86 -21.51 3.45
N ILE A 363 -10.27 -20.35 3.99
CA ILE A 363 -11.17 -19.40 3.31
C ILE A 363 -10.54 -18.95 1.99
N LYS A 364 -9.27 -18.53 2.02
CA LYS A 364 -8.52 -18.14 0.81
C LYS A 364 -8.52 -19.24 -0.26
N LYS A 365 -8.29 -20.49 0.14
CA LYS A 365 -8.24 -21.64 -0.79
C LYS A 365 -9.59 -21.99 -1.42
N ARG A 366 -10.69 -21.72 -0.70
CA ARG A 366 -12.05 -21.99 -1.17
C ARG A 366 -12.68 -20.82 -1.92
N GLU A 367 -11.98 -19.69 -1.98
CA GLU A 367 -12.49 -18.42 -2.54
C GLU A 367 -13.78 -17.94 -1.84
N ASP A 368 -13.96 -18.32 -0.57
CA ASP A 368 -15.13 -17.94 0.23
C ASP A 368 -15.10 -16.45 0.61
N VAL A 369 -16.28 -15.82 0.69
CA VAL A 369 -16.41 -14.41 1.09
C VAL A 369 -16.28 -14.29 2.61
N LEU A 370 -15.25 -13.60 3.09
CA LEU A 370 -14.96 -13.45 4.52
C LEU A 370 -16.19 -12.98 5.33
N GLY A 371 -16.96 -12.04 4.78
CA GLY A 371 -18.16 -11.50 5.42
C GLY A 371 -19.22 -12.54 5.74
N GLU A 372 -19.43 -13.52 4.86
CA GLU A 372 -20.41 -14.60 5.06
C GLU A 372 -19.89 -15.63 6.06
N ILE A 373 -18.61 -15.95 5.99
CA ILE A 373 -17.97 -16.92 6.88
C ILE A 373 -17.97 -16.44 8.33
N VAL A 374 -17.74 -15.15 8.58
CA VAL A 374 -17.68 -14.59 9.94
C VAL A 374 -19.09 -14.41 10.54
N GLN A 375 -20.14 -14.43 9.70
CA GLN A 375 -21.53 -14.46 10.15
C GLN A 375 -22.01 -15.86 10.55
N ASN A 376 -21.34 -16.92 10.08
CA ASN A 376 -21.66 -18.29 10.44
C ASN A 376 -20.96 -18.70 11.76
N PRO A 377 -21.68 -18.86 12.89
CA PRO A 377 -21.07 -19.19 14.18
C PRO A 377 -20.33 -20.53 14.20
N GLU A 378 -20.69 -21.45 13.31
CA GLU A 378 -20.11 -22.78 13.17
C GLU A 378 -18.89 -22.79 12.22
N SER A 379 -18.53 -21.66 11.63
CA SER A 379 -17.37 -21.61 10.74
C SER A 379 -16.06 -21.84 11.51
N GLU A 380 -15.09 -22.45 10.84
CA GLU A 380 -13.76 -22.70 11.41
C GLU A 380 -13.13 -21.41 11.95
N LEU A 381 -13.34 -20.28 11.25
CA LEU A 381 -12.83 -18.97 11.67
C LEU A 381 -13.55 -18.44 12.92
N CYS A 382 -14.89 -18.52 12.98
CA CYS A 382 -15.65 -18.10 14.17
C CYS A 382 -15.28 -18.93 15.39
N LEU A 383 -15.14 -20.24 15.24
CA LEU A 383 -14.70 -21.13 16.30
C LEU A 383 -13.26 -20.81 16.77
N ALA A 384 -12.35 -20.55 15.83
CA ALA A 384 -10.98 -20.16 16.14
C ALA A 384 -10.90 -18.79 16.86
N LEU A 385 -11.67 -17.80 16.42
CA LEU A 385 -11.77 -16.48 17.05
C LEU A 385 -12.41 -16.56 18.44
N ASN A 386 -13.42 -17.43 18.62
CA ASN A 386 -14.14 -17.59 19.89
C ASN A 386 -13.40 -18.45 20.92
N LYS A 387 -12.31 -19.13 20.54
CA LYS A 387 -11.49 -19.93 21.47
C LYS A 387 -10.95 -19.07 22.63
N PRO A 388 -11.22 -19.40 23.90
CA PRO A 388 -10.68 -18.63 25.03
C PRO A 388 -9.15 -18.80 25.14
N ARG A 389 -8.46 -17.76 25.63
CA ARG A 389 -6.99 -17.76 25.81
C ARG A 389 -6.57 -18.56 27.05
N LEU A 390 -7.43 -18.62 28.05
CA LEU A 390 -7.28 -19.42 29.26
C LEU A 390 -8.11 -20.71 29.10
N LEU A 391 -7.52 -21.86 29.42
CA LEU A 391 -8.33 -22.98 29.91
C LEU A 391 -8.98 -22.51 31.23
N PRO A 392 -10.24 -22.86 31.52
CA PRO A 392 -10.84 -22.48 32.78
C PRO A 392 -10.10 -23.18 33.92
N LEU A 393 -9.24 -22.44 34.62
CA LEU A 393 -8.84 -22.77 35.99
C LEU A 393 -10.00 -22.44 36.94
N THR A 394 -11.18 -23.01 36.66
CA THR A 394 -12.32 -22.98 37.58
C THR A 394 -12.79 -24.41 37.74
N PHE A 395 -12.27 -25.03 38.81
CA PHE A 395 -12.58 -26.37 39.29
C PHE A 395 -14.05 -26.54 39.73
N LEU A 396 -14.91 -25.52 39.57
CA LEU A 396 -16.33 -25.57 39.93
C LEU A 396 -17.16 -24.83 38.88
N GLY A 397 -17.98 -25.60 38.14
CA GLY A 397 -19.32 -25.19 37.71
C GLY A 397 -19.45 -24.10 36.64
N SER A 398 -19.81 -24.53 35.43
CA SER A 398 -20.69 -23.84 34.46
C SER A 398 -20.41 -22.35 34.16
N PHE A 399 -19.80 -22.04 33.01
CA PHE A 399 -20.24 -20.95 32.11
C PHE A 399 -19.60 -21.11 30.72
N SER A 400 -20.21 -21.95 29.89
CA SER A 400 -20.02 -21.96 28.43
C SER A 400 -20.89 -20.88 27.77
N VAL A 401 -20.76 -19.60 28.13
CA VAL A 401 -21.68 -18.56 27.61
C VAL A 401 -21.03 -17.23 27.22
N ASN A 402 -19.80 -16.92 27.64
CA ASN A 402 -19.20 -15.63 27.28
C ASN A 402 -18.34 -15.75 26.02
N LYS A 403 -18.79 -15.12 24.92
CA LYS A 403 -18.00 -14.96 23.69
C LYS A 403 -16.64 -14.36 24.04
N SER A 404 -15.58 -14.82 23.37
CA SER A 404 -14.25 -14.28 23.64
C SER A 404 -14.20 -12.78 23.32
N LYS A 405 -13.42 -11.99 24.08
CA LYS A 405 -13.22 -10.55 23.79
C LYS A 405 -12.76 -10.29 22.34
N THR A 406 -12.11 -11.27 21.73
CA THR A 406 -11.72 -11.25 20.31
C THR A 406 -12.96 -11.37 19.41
N MET A 407 -13.83 -12.35 19.66
CA MET A 407 -15.07 -12.54 18.90
C MET A 407 -16.00 -11.32 19.04
N MET A 408 -16.15 -10.79 20.25
CA MET A 408 -16.97 -9.58 20.50
C MET A 408 -16.50 -8.36 19.70
N LYS A 409 -15.18 -8.18 19.51
CA LYS A 409 -14.63 -7.07 18.72
C LYS A 409 -14.91 -7.24 17.21
N VAL A 410 -14.84 -8.48 16.72
CA VAL A 410 -15.13 -8.78 15.31
C VAL A 410 -16.64 -8.65 15.05
N GLU A 411 -17.48 -9.18 15.93
CA GLU A 411 -18.96 -9.06 15.84
C GLU A 411 -19.46 -7.63 15.95
N ALA A 412 -18.83 -6.78 16.76
CA ALA A 412 -19.17 -5.36 16.82
C ALA A 412 -18.95 -4.66 15.48
N GLU A 413 -17.94 -5.09 14.71
CA GLU A 413 -17.70 -4.57 13.35
C GLU A 413 -18.68 -5.15 12.35
N ILE A 414 -19.00 -6.46 12.42
CA ILE A 414 -20.06 -7.09 11.60
C ILE A 414 -21.38 -6.35 11.77
N SER A 415 -21.77 -6.08 13.02
CA SER A 415 -23.02 -5.41 13.36
C SER A 415 -23.08 -3.98 12.81
N ARG A 416 -21.94 -3.27 12.77
CA ARG A 416 -21.85 -1.92 12.16
C ARG A 416 -21.93 -1.97 10.64
N SER A 417 -21.31 -2.96 10.00
CA SER A 417 -21.33 -3.11 8.54
C SER A 417 -22.72 -3.47 7.97
N LEU A 418 -23.61 -4.01 8.79
CA LEU A 418 -25.01 -4.31 8.42
C LEU A 418 -25.95 -3.10 8.56
N THR A 419 -25.52 -2.03 9.22
CA THR A 419 -26.34 -0.84 9.53
C THR A 419 -25.99 0.40 8.70
N CYS A 420 -25.10 0.29 7.71
CA CYS A 420 -24.72 1.37 6.80
C CYS A 420 -25.31 1.16 5.40
#